data_AF-A0A2E8Y4U9-F1
#
_entry.id   AF-A0A2E8Y4U9-F1
#
_cell.length_a   1.000
_cell.length_b   1.000
_cell.length_c   1.000
_cell.angle_alpha   90.00
_cell.angle_beta   90.00
_cell.angle_gamma   90.00
#
_symmetry.space_group_name_H-M   'P 1'
#
loop_
_entity.id
_entity.type
_entity.pdbx_description
1 polymer ?
#
loop_
_entity_poly.entity_id
_entity_poly.type
_entity_poly.pdbx_seq_one_letter_code
_entity_poly.pdbx_strand_id
1 'polypeptide(L)'
;FIVAVLGLTLGFGLGLLALEYRNEFLLLLRDMTGLEIFPASIYGWQELPSKIVPGDLIRIAAGSLFICLLAGVIPAWNAGRLKPVEAFRHE
;
A
#
# COMPACT_ATOMS: atom_id res chain seq x y z
N PHE A 1 3.89 9.66 13.03
CA PHE A 1 4.62 10.09 11.82
C PHE A 1 5.61 9.03 11.31
N ILE A 2 6.56 8.56 12.12
CA ILE A 2 7.55 7.52 11.73
C ILE A 2 6.87 6.28 11.12
N VAL A 3 5.83 5.75 11.76
CA VAL A 3 5.06 4.60 11.27
C VAL A 3 4.46 4.86 9.88
N ALA A 4 3.99 6.10 9.63
CA ALA A 4 3.40 6.46 8.35
C ALA A 4 4.47 6.49 7.25
N VAL A 5 5.65 7.04 7.52
CA VAL A 5 6.78 7.08 6.57
C VAL A 5 7.25 5.66 6.23
N LEU A 6 7.44 4.80 7.24
CA LEU A 6 7.86 3.41 7.03
C LEU A 6 6.81 2.59 6.28
N GLY A 7 5.53 2.77 6.61
CA GLY A 7 4.43 2.12 5.89
C GLY A 7 4.36 2.56 4.43
N LEU A 8 4.59 3.85 4.17
CA LEU A 8 4.61 4.40 2.81
C LEU A 8 5.77 3.79 2.01
N THR A 9 6.99 3.84 2.52
CA THR A 9 8.18 3.37 1.79
C THR A 9 8.11 1.87 1.52
N LEU A 10 7.72 1.07 2.51
CA LEU A 10 7.54 -0.37 2.34
C LEU A 10 6.38 -0.69 1.38
N GLY A 11 5.25 -0.01 1.51
CA GLY A 11 4.08 -0.21 0.65
C GLY A 11 4.37 0.13 -0.81
N PHE A 12 5.00 1.27 -1.07
CA PHE A 12 5.43 1.63 -2.43
C PHE A 12 6.49 0.68 -2.96
N GLY A 13 7.49 0.30 -2.15
CA GLY A 13 8.52 -0.65 -2.56
C GLY A 13 7.93 -2.00 -2.98
N LEU A 14 7.07 -2.57 -2.14
CA LEU A 14 6.38 -3.84 -2.42
C LEU A 14 5.41 -3.71 -3.62
N GLY A 15 4.71 -2.59 -3.75
CA GLY A 15 3.79 -2.36 -4.87
C GLY A 15 4.52 -2.24 -6.21
N LEU A 16 5.65 -1.53 -6.25
CA LEU A 16 6.49 -1.43 -7.44
C LEU A 16 7.13 -2.79 -7.78
N LEU A 17 7.58 -3.53 -6.77
CA LEU A 17 8.10 -4.88 -6.96
C LEU A 17 7.02 -5.80 -7.56
N ALA A 18 5.80 -5.76 -7.04
CA ALA A 18 4.69 -6.53 -7.58
C ALA A 18 4.36 -6.15 -9.04
N LEU A 19 4.49 -4.87 -9.41
CA LEU A 19 4.30 -4.42 -10.79
C LEU A 19 5.40 -4.91 -11.73
N GLU A 20 6.63 -5.03 -11.25
CA GLU A 20 7.77 -5.58 -12.02
C GLU A 20 7.59 -7.09 -12.26
N TYR A 21 7.26 -7.83 -11.19
CA TYR A 21 7.09 -9.29 -11.24
C TYR A 21 5.74 -9.74 -11.81
N ARG A 22 4.88 -8.83 -12.28
CA ARG A 22 3.52 -9.15 -12.76
C ARG A 22 3.51 -10.17 -13.90
N ASN A 23 4.43 -10.01 -14.86
CA ASN A 23 4.49 -10.86 -16.05
C ASN A 23 5.04 -12.25 -15.69
N GLU A 24 6.05 -12.30 -14.83
CA GLU A 24 6.62 -13.55 -14.34
C GLU A 24 5.61 -14.34 -13.50
N PHE A 25 4.82 -13.65 -12.68
CA PHE A 25 3.71 -14.25 -11.94
C PHE A 25 2.63 -14.84 -12.87
N LEU A 26 2.30 -14.15 -13.98
CA LEU A 26 1.37 -14.66 -14.98
C LEU A 26 1.90 -15.92 -15.68
N LEU A 27 3.20 -15.97 -15.98
CA LEU A 27 3.85 -17.14 -16.56
C LEU A 27 3.85 -18.32 -15.57
N LEU A 28 4.19 -18.07 -14.31
CA LEU A 28 4.13 -19.07 -13.23
C LEU A 28 2.72 -19.64 -13.08
N LEU A 29 1.72 -18.76 -13.09
CA LEU A 29 0.33 -19.16 -12.95
C LEU A 29 -0.16 -19.97 -14.15
N ARG A 30 0.25 -19.60 -15.38
CA ARG A 30 0.01 -20.38 -16.59
C ARG A 30 0.64 -21.76 -16.49
N ASP A 31 1.89 -21.86 -16.06
CA ASP A 31 2.62 -23.12 -15.97
C ASP A 31 2.02 -24.04 -14.89
N MET A 32 1.49 -23.48 -13.79
CA MET A 32 0.81 -24.23 -12.73
C MET A 32 -0.61 -24.69 -13.09
N THR A 33 -1.39 -23.84 -13.78
CA THR A 33 -2.81 -24.14 -14.08
C THR A 33 -3.02 -24.73 -15.47
N GLY A 34 -2.02 -24.67 -16.35
CA GLY A 34 -2.13 -25.11 -17.75
C GLY A 34 -3.10 -24.28 -18.60
N LEU A 35 -3.64 -23.18 -18.05
CA LEU A 35 -4.60 -22.29 -18.70
C LEU A 35 -3.93 -20.95 -18.97
N GLU A 36 -3.99 -20.48 -20.21
CA GLU A 36 -3.64 -19.10 -20.53
C GLU A 36 -4.74 -18.18 -20.01
N ILE A 37 -4.55 -17.61 -18.82
CA ILE A 37 -5.53 -16.70 -18.18
C ILE A 37 -5.78 -15.45 -19.02
N PHE A 38 -4.79 -15.02 -19.81
CA PHE A 38 -4.91 -13.93 -20.77
C PHE A 38 -4.35 -14.35 -22.13
N PRO A 39 -5.14 -15.03 -22.98
CA PRO A 39 -4.68 -15.44 -24.29
C PRO A 39 -4.45 -14.19 -25.17
N ALA A 40 -3.23 -14.04 -25.67
CA ALA A 40 -2.82 -12.91 -26.51
C ALA A 40 -3.66 -12.80 -27.81
N SER A 41 -4.32 -13.89 -28.23
CA SER A 41 -5.25 -13.93 -29.36
C SER A 41 -6.54 -13.15 -29.13
N ILE A 42 -6.97 -12.98 -27.87
CA ILE A 42 -8.19 -12.25 -27.51
C ILE A 42 -7.87 -10.80 -27.11
N TYR A 43 -6.78 -10.60 -26.36
CA TYR A 43 -6.42 -9.28 -25.82
C TYR A 43 -5.43 -8.50 -26.68
N GLY A 44 -4.75 -9.12 -27.65
CA GLY A 44 -3.83 -8.47 -28.57
C GLY A 44 -2.52 -7.97 -27.95
N TRP A 45 -2.28 -8.23 -26.67
CA TRP A 45 -1.04 -7.86 -25.95
C TRP A 45 -0.31 -9.13 -25.48
N GLN A 46 0.98 -9.24 -25.81
CA GLN A 46 1.83 -10.38 -25.42
C GLN A 46 2.26 -10.32 -23.94
N GLU A 47 2.27 -9.12 -23.36
CA GLU A 47 2.58 -8.87 -21.96
C GLU A 47 1.53 -7.93 -21.36
N LEU A 48 1.31 -7.99 -20.05
CA LEU A 48 0.35 -7.10 -19.40
C LEU A 48 0.93 -5.68 -19.43
N PRO A 49 0.36 -4.70 -20.15
CA PRO A 49 0.93 -3.36 -20.16
C PRO A 49 0.67 -2.69 -18.81
N SER A 50 1.71 -2.45 -18.00
CA SER A 50 1.57 -1.56 -16.84
C SER A 50 2.10 -0.18 -17.17
N LYS A 51 1.23 0.82 -17.02
CA LYS A 51 1.58 2.23 -17.14
C LYS A 51 1.51 2.83 -15.75
N ILE A 52 2.68 3.08 -15.16
CA ILE A 52 2.77 3.73 -13.87
C ILE A 52 2.48 5.23 -14.08
N VAL A 53 1.37 5.71 -13.52
CA VAL A 53 0.99 7.13 -13.57
C VAL A 53 1.41 7.79 -12.26
N PRO A 54 2.40 8.71 -12.25
CA PRO A 54 2.89 9.34 -11.03
C PRO A 54 1.80 10.05 -10.23
N GLY A 55 0.80 10.60 -10.92
CA GLY A 55 -0.35 11.24 -10.29
C GLY A 55 -1.14 10.29 -9.38
N ASP A 56 -1.27 9.02 -9.75
CA ASP A 56 -1.97 8.04 -8.92
C ASP A 56 -1.15 7.63 -7.70
N LEU A 57 0.18 7.52 -7.85
CA LEU A 57 1.07 7.29 -6.71
C LEU A 57 0.98 8.43 -5.69
N ILE A 58 0.97 9.68 -6.14
CA ILE A 58 0.84 10.84 -5.24
C ILE A 58 -0.51 10.84 -4.52
N ARG A 59 -1.61 10.53 -5.21
CA ARG A 59 -2.95 10.45 -4.61
C ARG A 59 -3.03 9.36 -3.54
N ILE A 60 -2.49 8.17 -3.84
CA ILE A 60 -2.41 7.06 -2.88
C ILE A 60 -1.57 7.48 -1.67
N ALA A 61 -0.39 8.07 -1.90
CA ALA A 61 0.50 8.52 -0.84
C ALA A 61 -0.18 9.55 0.09
N ALA A 62 -0.83 10.56 -0.50
CA ALA A 62 -1.54 11.59 0.23
C ALA A 62 -2.71 11.00 1.04
N GLY A 63 -3.49 10.08 0.46
CA GLY A 63 -4.57 9.37 1.14
C GLY A 63 -4.10 8.55 2.33
N SER A 64 -3.03 7.76 2.15
CA SER A 64 -2.43 6.97 3.23
C SER A 64 -1.90 7.85 4.37
N LEU A 65 -1.20 8.94 4.05
CA LEU A 65 -0.73 9.89 5.07
C LEU A 65 -1.88 10.55 5.82
N PHE A 66 -2.95 10.93 5.13
CA PHE A 66 -4.14 11.53 5.74
C PHE A 66 -4.81 10.56 6.72
N ILE A 67 -5.03 9.31 6.32
CA ILE A 67 -5.62 8.27 7.19
C ILE A 67 -4.73 8.00 8.41
N CYS A 68 -3.41 7.86 8.21
CA CYS A 68 -2.48 7.66 9.32
C CYS A 68 -2.47 8.84 10.30
N LEU A 69 -2.60 10.07 9.79
CA LEU A 69 -2.69 11.26 10.63
C LEU A 69 -3.98 11.24 11.46
N LEU A 70 -5.14 10.99 10.83
CA LEU A 70 -6.43 10.89 11.54
C LEU A 70 -6.39 9.82 12.63
N ALA A 71 -5.83 8.65 12.32
CA ALA A 71 -5.69 7.56 13.27
C ALA A 71 -4.81 7.93 14.47
N GLY A 72 -3.77 8.76 14.29
CA GLY A 72 -2.90 9.23 15.37
C GLY A 72 -3.47 10.40 16.17
N VAL A 73 -4.26 11.27 15.54
CA VAL A 73 -4.83 12.47 16.18
C VAL A 73 -5.87 12.10 17.24
N ILE A 74 -6.72 11.11 16.98
CA ILE A 74 -7.76 10.68 17.93
C ILE A 74 -7.18 10.24 19.29
N PRO A 75 -6.22 9.29 19.38
CA PRO A 75 -5.63 8.89 20.65
C PRO A 75 -4.78 10.01 21.27
N ALA A 76 -4.08 10.82 20.47
CA ALA A 76 -3.29 11.93 20.99
C ALA A 76 -4.16 12.99 21.66
N TRP A 77 -5.32 13.29 21.08
CA TRP A 77 -6.31 14.19 21.67
C TRP A 77 -6.82 13.62 23.01
N ASN A 78 -7.18 12.34 23.03
CA ASN A 78 -7.65 11.68 24.25
C ASN A 78 -6.58 11.70 25.35
N ALA A 79 -5.32 11.41 25.00
CA ALA A 79 -4.17 11.46 25.90
C ALA A 79 -3.95 12.86 26.49
N GLY A 80 -4.07 13.92 25.68
CA GLY A 80 -3.91 15.31 26.14
C GLY A 80 -5.02 15.81 27.07
N ARG A 81 -6.15 15.11 27.16
CA ARG A 81 -7.26 15.44 28.07
C ARG A 81 -7.25 14.66 29.38
N LEU A 82 -6.34 13.70 29.56
CA LEU A 82 -6.16 13.03 30.85
C LEU A 82 -5.61 14.04 31.87
N LYS A 83 -6.26 14.12 33.04
CA LYS A 83 -5.81 15.03 34.11
C LYS A 83 -4.44 14.55 34.62
N PRO A 84 -3.42 15.43 34.69
CA PRO A 84 -2.06 15.04 35.07
C PRO A 84 -1.99 14.40 36.47
N VAL A 85 -2.95 14.69 37.35
CA VAL A 85 -3.05 14.12 38.70
C VAL A 85 -3.43 12.62 38.70
N GLU A 86 -4.16 12.13 37.70
CA GLU A 86 -4.54 10.70 37.59
C GLU A 86 -3.42 9.87 36.96
N ALA A 87 -2.61 10.45 36.07
CA ALA A 87 -1.47 9.76 35.46
C ALA A 87 -0.38 9.37 36.48
N PHE A 88 -0.11 10.22 37.49
CA PHE A 88 0.84 9.93 38.57
C PHE A 88 0.30 9.01 39.67
N ARG A 89 -1.02 8.75 39.73
CA ARG A 89 -1.63 7.88 40.75
C ARG A 89 -1.69 6.41 40.32
N HIS A 90 -1.30 6.13 39.07
CA HIS A 90 -1.22 4.79 38.48
C HIS A 90 0.24 4.34 38.25
N GLU A 91 1.21 5.14 38.70
CA GLU A 91 2.59 4.73 38.97
C GLU A 91 2.73 4.35 40.45
#